data_AF-R6CML5-F1
#
_entry.id   AF-R6CML5-F1
#
_cell.length_a   1.000
_cell.length_b   1.000
_cell.length_c   1.000
_cell.angle_alpha   90.00
_cell.angle_beta   90.00
_cell.angle_gamma   90.00
#
_symmetry.space_group_name_H-M   'P 1'
#
loop_
_entity.id
_entity.type
_entity.pdbx_description
1 polymer ?
#
loop_
_entity_poly.entity_id
_entity_poly.type
_entity_poly.pdbx_seq_one_letter_code
_entity_poly.pdbx_strand_id
1 'polypeptide(L)'
;MDYSDGVKYTLFRLLLMIGCGAVGVAAGKLLLWAAASVMPASWLTLKEFLVTDQAGSVTAAIVMAAMLGRVFYDDGKKHAAYENWDAILVSITHIVMLIVYFVPVIFYNPNDITRGVEFAYYLFYFPCRWMVLAFGMDLKAAAALGILLILGVQFALYMLSYTRYKKKHPVSFLPRESES
;
A
#
# COMPACT_ATOMS: atom_id res chain seq x y z
N MET A 1 6.69 11.85 -21.88
CA MET A 1 6.75 10.42 -21.50
C MET A 1 6.03 9.63 -22.58
N ASP A 2 6.63 8.58 -23.14
CA ASP A 2 5.95 7.75 -24.14
C ASP A 2 4.86 6.90 -23.45
N TYR A 3 3.76 6.59 -24.15
CA TYR A 3 2.64 5.81 -23.60
C TYR A 3 3.10 4.46 -23.05
N SER A 4 4.12 3.85 -23.67
CA SER A 4 4.75 2.61 -23.21
C SER A 4 5.33 2.73 -21.80
N ASP A 5 5.91 3.87 -21.46
CA ASP A 5 6.56 4.05 -20.16
C ASP A 5 5.56 4.27 -19.03
N GLY A 6 4.43 4.94 -19.30
CA GLY A 6 3.35 5.10 -18.32
C GLY A 6 2.68 3.76 -17.98
N VAL A 7 2.51 2.89 -18.98
CA VAL A 7 2.00 1.53 -18.77
C VAL A 7 2.98 0.70 -17.94
N LYS A 8 4.27 0.70 -18.28
CA LYS A 8 5.30 0.00 -17.48
C LYS A 8 5.31 0.48 -16.04
N TYR A 9 5.30 1.80 -15.82
CA TYR A 9 5.23 2.40 -14.49
C TYR A 9 4.05 1.85 -13.68
N THR A 10 2.85 1.85 -14.27
CA THR A 10 1.63 1.35 -13.62
C THR A 10 1.74 -0.15 -13.30
N LEU A 11 2.21 -0.96 -14.24
CA LEU A 11 2.40 -2.41 -14.04
C LEU A 11 3.40 -2.71 -12.90
N PHE A 12 4.51 -1.98 -12.83
CA PHE A 12 5.46 -2.14 -11.74
C PHE A 12 4.86 -1.75 -10.38
N ARG A 13 4.03 -0.70 -10.33
CA ARG A 13 3.35 -0.30 -9.08
C ARG A 13 2.30 -1.32 -8.65
N LEU A 14 1.60 -1.95 -9.60
CA LEU A 14 0.70 -3.07 -9.32
C LEU A 14 1.44 -4.29 -8.76
N LEU A 15 2.55 -4.69 -9.39
CA LEU A 15 3.37 -5.80 -8.90
C LEU A 15 3.91 -5.52 -7.49
N LEU A 16 4.38 -4.29 -7.25
CA LEU A 16 4.83 -3.87 -5.93
C LEU A 16 3.71 -3.88 -4.90
N MET A 17 2.47 -3.50 -5.25
CA MET A 17 1.32 -3.58 -4.36
C MET A 17 1.09 -5.01 -3.87
N ILE A 18 1.08 -5.97 -4.80
CA ILE A 18 0.89 -7.39 -4.49
C ILE A 18 2.06 -7.91 -3.64
N GLY A 19 3.29 -7.59 -4.01
CA GLY A 19 4.49 -7.97 -3.26
C GLY A 19 4.52 -7.39 -1.84
N CYS A 20 4.17 -6.11 -1.67
CA CYS A 20 4.07 -5.47 -0.37
C CYS A 20 2.95 -6.07 0.48
N GLY A 21 1.84 -6.48 -0.14
CA GLY A 21 0.78 -7.24 0.53
C GLY A 21 1.30 -8.57 1.09
N ALA A 22 2.03 -9.34 0.29
CA ALA A 22 2.62 -10.61 0.73
C ALA A 22 3.66 -10.43 1.86
N VAL A 23 4.53 -9.41 1.76
CA VAL A 23 5.48 -9.07 2.82
C VAL A 23 4.74 -8.60 4.08
N GLY A 24 3.67 -7.82 3.93
CA GLY A 24 2.81 -7.38 5.02
C GLY A 24 2.19 -8.56 5.76
N VAL A 25 1.67 -9.56 5.04
CA VAL A 25 1.17 -10.81 5.64
C VAL A 25 2.27 -11.54 6.40
N ALA A 26 3.46 -11.70 5.80
CA ALA A 26 4.59 -12.34 6.46
C ALA A 26 4.97 -11.59 7.76
N ALA A 27 4.98 -10.26 7.74
CA ALA A 27 5.24 -9.46 8.94
C ALA A 27 4.14 -9.62 10.00
N GLY A 28 2.87 -9.50 9.60
CA GLY A 28 1.72 -9.56 10.51
C GLY A 28 1.47 -10.94 11.10
N LYS A 29 1.81 -12.02 10.38
CA LYS A 29 1.56 -13.40 10.82
C LYS A 29 2.80 -14.10 11.33
N LEU A 30 3.89 -14.08 10.56
CA LEU A 30 5.09 -14.87 10.87
C LEU A 30 5.99 -14.11 11.86
N LEU A 31 6.28 -12.83 11.60
CA LEU A 31 7.19 -12.07 12.45
C LEU A 31 6.57 -11.77 13.82
N LEU A 32 5.28 -11.40 13.89
CA LEU A 32 4.64 -11.18 15.18
C LEU A 32 4.53 -12.46 16.01
N TRP A 33 4.23 -13.60 15.38
CA TRP A 33 4.22 -14.89 16.06
C TRP A 33 5.61 -15.27 16.56
N ALA A 34 6.66 -15.05 15.76
CA ALA A 34 8.04 -15.28 16.17
C ALA A 34 8.48 -14.34 17.31
N ALA A 35 8.06 -13.07 17.27
CA ALA A 35 8.31 -12.13 18.37
C ALA A 35 7.60 -12.57 19.64
N ALA A 36 6.35 -13.03 19.54
CA ALA A 36 5.60 -13.55 20.67
C ALA A 36 6.24 -14.83 21.25
N SER A 37 6.83 -15.71 20.44
CA SER A 37 7.39 -16.97 20.94
C SER A 37 8.58 -16.79 21.89
N VAL A 38 9.39 -15.74 21.69
CA VAL A 38 10.57 -15.43 22.49
C VAL A 38 10.29 -14.54 23.72
N MET A 39 9.05 -14.07 23.90
CA MET A 39 8.68 -13.20 25.02
C MET A 39 8.54 -13.95 26.36
N PRO A 40 8.93 -13.33 27.49
CA PRO A 40 8.77 -13.91 28.83
C PRO A 40 7.30 -14.24 29.16
N ALA A 41 7.10 -15.26 30.01
CA ALA A 41 5.76 -15.67 30.45
C ALA A 41 5.00 -14.57 31.21
N SER A 42 5.73 -13.65 31.86
CA SER A 42 5.15 -12.50 32.58
C SER A 42 4.38 -11.53 31.67
N TRP A 43 4.53 -11.63 30.35
CA TRP A 43 3.89 -10.74 29.36
C TRP A 43 2.74 -11.41 28.60
N LEU A 44 2.03 -12.35 29.23
CA LEU A 44 0.97 -13.15 28.59
C LEU A 44 -0.01 -12.31 27.74
N THR A 45 -0.53 -11.21 28.30
CA THR A 45 -1.47 -10.32 27.58
C THR A 45 -0.86 -9.74 26.30
N LEU A 46 0.42 -9.36 26.30
CA LEU A 46 1.10 -8.85 25.11
C LEU A 46 1.33 -9.97 24.08
N LYS A 47 1.66 -11.18 24.54
CA LYS A 47 1.83 -12.34 23.64
C LYS A 47 0.52 -12.67 22.93
N GLU A 48 -0.57 -12.74 23.68
CA GLU A 48 -1.92 -12.97 23.12
C GLU A 48 -2.29 -11.87 22.12
N PHE A 49 -2.04 -10.61 22.46
CA PHE A 49 -2.27 -9.48 21.57
C PHE A 49 -1.51 -9.63 20.24
N LEU A 50 -0.20 -9.92 20.29
CA LEU A 50 0.65 -10.02 19.09
C LEU A 50 0.25 -11.16 18.15
N VAL A 51 -0.35 -12.23 18.68
CA VAL A 51 -0.77 -13.39 17.88
C VAL A 51 -2.19 -13.20 17.31
N THR A 52 -2.93 -12.17 17.74
CA THR A 52 -4.27 -11.92 17.21
C THR A 52 -4.26 -11.53 15.73
N ASP A 53 -5.29 -11.97 15.01
CA ASP A 53 -5.50 -11.58 13.61
C ASP A 53 -5.64 -10.07 13.44
N GLN A 54 -6.19 -9.37 14.43
CA GLN A 54 -6.33 -7.92 14.38
C GLN A 54 -4.97 -7.23 14.43
N ALA A 55 -4.11 -7.55 15.40
CA ALA A 55 -2.77 -6.97 15.49
C ALA A 55 -1.92 -7.30 14.26
N GLY A 56 -1.99 -8.55 13.79
CA GLY A 56 -1.32 -8.98 12.57
C GLY A 56 -1.81 -8.22 11.33
N SER A 57 -3.13 -8.04 11.19
CA SER A 57 -3.72 -7.33 10.04
C SER A 57 -3.35 -5.84 10.04
N VAL A 58 -3.39 -5.17 11.20
CA VAL A 58 -2.92 -3.78 11.35
C VAL A 58 -1.45 -3.68 10.96
N THR A 59 -0.62 -4.60 11.44
CA THR A 59 0.82 -4.63 11.12
C THR A 59 1.04 -4.81 9.63
N ALA A 60 0.30 -5.71 8.98
CA ALA A 60 0.36 -5.91 7.54
C ALA A 60 -0.01 -4.64 6.76
N ALA A 61 -1.05 -3.91 7.20
CA ALA A 61 -1.45 -2.63 6.63
C ALA A 61 -0.34 -1.58 6.73
N ILE A 62 0.27 -1.46 7.92
CA ILE A 62 1.36 -0.52 8.19
C ILE A 62 2.58 -0.83 7.33
N VAL A 63 2.99 -2.11 7.27
CA VAL A 63 4.14 -2.55 6.46
C VAL A 63 3.89 -2.27 4.98
N MET A 64 2.72 -2.62 4.46
CA MET A 64 2.34 -2.35 3.08
C MET A 64 2.37 -0.84 2.79
N ALA A 65 1.80 -0.01 3.68
CA ALA A 65 1.80 1.43 3.55
C ALA A 65 3.21 2.05 3.62
N ALA A 66 4.09 1.53 4.47
CA ALA A 66 5.45 2.02 4.60
C ALA A 66 6.31 1.67 3.38
N MET A 67 6.22 0.43 2.89
CA MET A 67 7.00 -0.04 1.74
C MET A 67 6.60 0.68 0.45
N LEU A 68 5.29 0.73 0.16
CA LEU A 68 4.80 1.55 -0.96
C LEU A 68 5.13 3.03 -0.72
N GLY A 69 5.07 3.49 0.55
CA GLY A 69 5.32 4.87 0.96
C GLY A 69 6.68 5.35 0.52
N ARG A 70 7.67 4.49 0.76
CA ARG A 70 9.04 4.72 0.36
C ARG A 70 9.18 4.87 -1.16
N VAL A 71 8.49 4.05 -1.95
CA VAL A 71 8.56 4.05 -3.41
C VAL A 71 7.93 5.33 -3.97
N PHE A 72 6.70 5.66 -3.57
CA PHE A 72 6.02 6.88 -4.05
C PHE A 72 6.69 8.17 -3.57
N TYR A 73 7.30 8.14 -2.38
CA TYR A 73 8.13 9.23 -1.92
C TYR A 73 9.37 9.46 -2.82
N ASP A 74 10.03 8.39 -3.29
CA ASP A 74 11.12 8.51 -4.26
C ASP A 74 10.64 8.99 -5.63
N ASP A 75 9.48 8.52 -6.08
CA ASP A 75 8.88 8.97 -7.33
C ASP A 75 8.65 10.48 -7.31
N GLY A 76 8.12 11.02 -6.20
CA GLY A 76 7.93 12.45 -6.02
C GLY A 76 9.22 13.26 -6.16
N LYS A 77 10.35 12.74 -5.64
CA LYS A 77 11.67 13.39 -5.82
C LYS A 77 12.14 13.34 -7.27
N LYS A 78 12.03 12.18 -7.91
CA LYS A 78 12.49 11.97 -9.29
C LYS A 78 11.67 12.80 -10.27
N HIS A 79 10.35 12.79 -10.14
CA HIS A 79 9.47 13.59 -11.00
C HIS A 79 9.70 15.09 -10.80
N ALA A 80 10.03 15.53 -9.58
CA ALA A 80 10.50 16.90 -9.37
C ALA A 80 11.82 17.17 -10.07
N ALA A 81 12.84 16.32 -9.88
CA ALA A 81 14.18 16.55 -10.42
C ALA A 81 14.25 16.59 -11.95
N TYR A 82 13.41 15.82 -12.65
CA TYR A 82 13.42 15.73 -14.11
C TYR A 82 12.42 16.67 -14.80
N GLU A 83 11.76 17.57 -14.06
CA GLU A 83 10.67 18.44 -14.54
C GLU A 83 9.51 17.70 -15.25
N ASN A 84 9.48 16.37 -15.15
CA ASN A 84 8.43 15.50 -15.68
C ASN A 84 7.31 15.39 -14.65
N TRP A 85 6.67 16.53 -14.36
CA TRP A 85 5.48 16.54 -13.51
C TRP A 85 4.36 15.78 -14.19
N ASP A 86 4.11 14.56 -13.73
CA ASP A 86 2.96 13.77 -14.17
C ASP A 86 2.13 13.30 -12.98
N ALA A 87 1.60 14.28 -12.23
CA ALA A 87 0.62 14.01 -11.19
C ALA A 87 -0.64 13.31 -11.74
N ILE A 88 -0.92 13.47 -13.03
CA ILE A 88 -2.02 12.79 -13.73
C ILE A 88 -1.70 11.29 -13.83
N LEU A 89 -0.54 10.89 -14.34
CA LEU A 89 -0.12 9.49 -14.39
C LEU A 89 -0.12 8.86 -13.01
N VAL A 90 0.43 9.53 -12.00
CA VAL A 90 0.42 9.00 -10.62
C VAL A 90 -1.00 8.80 -10.12
N SER A 91 -1.92 9.73 -10.39
CA SER A 91 -3.33 9.60 -10.03
C SER A 91 -4.01 8.43 -10.75
N ILE A 92 -3.78 8.30 -12.06
CA ILE A 92 -4.27 7.17 -12.86
C ILE A 92 -3.73 5.85 -12.30
N THR A 93 -2.44 5.77 -11.99
CA THR A 93 -1.84 4.57 -11.38
C THR A 93 -2.51 4.22 -10.05
N HIS A 94 -2.78 5.18 -9.18
CA HIS A 94 -3.50 4.92 -7.92
C HIS A 94 -4.93 4.43 -8.17
N ILE A 95 -5.65 5.00 -9.14
CA ILE A 95 -6.99 4.53 -9.52
C ILE A 95 -6.93 3.09 -10.05
N VAL A 96 -5.96 2.76 -10.90
CA VAL A 96 -5.78 1.40 -11.42
C VAL A 96 -5.43 0.43 -10.29
N MET A 97 -4.55 0.81 -9.37
CA MET A 97 -4.22 0.02 -8.18
C MET A 97 -5.45 -0.24 -7.30
N LEU A 98 -6.26 0.79 -7.07
CA LEU A 98 -7.53 0.68 -6.34
C LEU A 98 -8.46 -0.33 -7.02
N ILE A 99 -8.66 -0.22 -8.34
CA ILE A 99 -9.54 -1.11 -9.11
C ILE A 99 -9.02 -2.55 -9.05
N VAL A 100 -7.74 -2.78 -9.33
CA VAL A 100 -7.14 -4.13 -9.33
C VAL A 100 -7.22 -4.77 -7.95
N TYR A 101 -7.06 -4.00 -6.88
CA TYR A 101 -7.18 -4.51 -5.53
C TYR A 101 -8.65 -4.75 -5.13
N PHE A 102 -9.57 -3.85 -5.49
CA PHE A 102 -10.96 -3.91 -5.03
C PHE A 102 -11.82 -4.86 -5.84
N VAL A 103 -11.71 -4.87 -7.18
CA VAL A 103 -12.62 -5.63 -8.05
C VAL A 103 -12.75 -7.11 -7.67
N PRO A 104 -11.67 -7.86 -7.32
CA PRO A 104 -11.82 -9.26 -6.95
C PRO A 104 -12.73 -9.46 -5.72
N VAL A 105 -12.73 -8.53 -4.75
CA VAL A 105 -13.57 -8.64 -3.53
C VAL A 105 -15.06 -8.58 -3.84
N ILE A 106 -15.44 -7.95 -4.95
CA ILE A 106 -16.85 -7.83 -5.37
C ILE A 106 -17.43 -9.23 -5.63
N PHE A 107 -16.61 -10.10 -6.22
CA PHE A 107 -16.94 -11.48 -6.56
C PHE A 107 -16.76 -12.46 -5.39
N TYR A 108 -16.30 -12.00 -4.23
CA TYR A 108 -16.22 -12.84 -3.03
C TYR A 108 -17.62 -13.20 -2.55
N ASN A 109 -17.93 -14.51 -2.59
CA ASN A 109 -19.12 -15.10 -2.00
C ASN A 109 -18.71 -16.29 -1.11
N PRO A 110 -18.79 -16.17 0.24
CA PRO A 110 -18.34 -17.24 1.13
C PRO A 110 -19.15 -18.53 1.00
N ASN A 111 -20.37 -18.47 0.46
CA ASN A 111 -21.24 -19.65 0.33
C ASN A 111 -20.94 -20.49 -0.93
N ASP A 112 -20.10 -19.99 -1.84
CA ASP A 112 -19.94 -20.57 -3.19
C ASP A 112 -18.46 -20.59 -3.64
N ILE A 113 -17.54 -20.70 -2.68
CA ILE A 113 -16.09 -20.78 -2.95
C ILE A 113 -15.46 -21.98 -2.27
N THR A 114 -14.43 -22.53 -2.90
CA THR A 114 -13.64 -23.59 -2.30
C THR A 114 -12.78 -23.03 -1.17
N ARG A 115 -12.40 -23.89 -0.22
CA ARG A 115 -11.51 -23.52 0.90
C ARG A 115 -10.17 -22.92 0.45
N GLY A 116 -9.65 -23.37 -0.70
CA GLY A 116 -8.42 -22.81 -1.27
C GLY A 116 -8.59 -21.37 -1.75
N VAL A 117 -9.73 -21.07 -2.39
CA VAL A 117 -10.07 -19.71 -2.82
C VAL A 117 -10.32 -18.82 -1.60
N GLU A 118 -11.07 -19.30 -0.60
CA GLU A 118 -11.28 -18.58 0.65
C GLU A 118 -9.95 -18.19 1.32
N PHE A 119 -9.00 -19.12 1.37
CA PHE A 119 -7.66 -18.84 1.91
C PHE A 119 -6.88 -17.82 1.08
N ALA A 120 -7.00 -17.85 -0.25
CA ALA A 120 -6.38 -16.85 -1.12
C ALA A 120 -6.94 -15.44 -0.86
N TYR A 121 -8.28 -15.31 -0.73
CA TYR A 121 -8.92 -14.05 -0.34
C TYR A 121 -8.51 -13.61 1.05
N TYR A 122 -8.42 -14.55 1.99
CA TYR A 122 -7.95 -14.28 3.34
C TYR A 122 -6.56 -13.62 3.32
N LEU A 123 -5.60 -14.21 2.60
CA LEU A 123 -4.23 -13.69 2.51
C LEU A 123 -4.18 -12.35 1.75
N PHE A 124 -4.83 -12.27 0.60
CA PHE A 124 -4.79 -11.08 -0.26
C PHE A 124 -5.37 -9.85 0.43
N TYR A 125 -6.51 -10.02 1.12
CA TYR A 125 -7.19 -8.93 1.85
C TYR A 125 -6.78 -8.82 3.31
N PHE A 126 -5.81 -9.62 3.77
CA PHE A 126 -5.35 -9.61 5.16
C PHE A 126 -4.97 -8.21 5.65
N PRO A 127 -4.28 -7.34 4.88
CA PRO A 127 -3.96 -5.98 5.32
C PRO A 127 -5.17 -5.08 5.59
N CYS A 128 -6.36 -5.44 5.09
CA CYS A 128 -7.59 -4.67 5.29
C CYS A 128 -8.54 -5.31 6.33
N ARG A 129 -8.30 -6.56 6.73
CA ARG A 129 -9.19 -7.31 7.64
C ARG A 129 -9.31 -6.70 9.04
N TRP A 130 -8.37 -5.88 9.49
CA TRP A 130 -8.45 -5.23 10.79
C TRP A 130 -9.68 -4.34 10.91
N MET A 131 -10.19 -3.79 9.81
CA MET A 131 -11.45 -3.03 9.81
C MET A 131 -12.66 -3.94 10.03
N VAL A 132 -12.66 -5.15 9.48
CA VAL A 132 -13.67 -6.18 9.76
C VAL A 132 -13.63 -6.55 11.24
N LEU A 133 -12.43 -6.79 11.77
CA LEU A 133 -12.24 -7.27 13.15
C LEU A 133 -12.51 -6.17 14.20
N ALA A 134 -12.11 -4.93 13.93
CA ALA A 134 -12.24 -3.81 14.86
C ALA A 134 -13.62 -3.15 14.81
N PHE A 135 -14.24 -3.07 13.63
CA PHE A 135 -15.47 -2.31 13.41
C PHE A 135 -16.66 -3.16 12.96
N GLY A 136 -16.50 -4.47 12.77
CA GLY A 136 -17.58 -5.36 12.33
C GLY A 136 -18.02 -5.13 10.88
N MET A 137 -17.17 -4.52 10.06
CA MET A 137 -17.48 -4.18 8.67
C MET A 137 -17.51 -5.41 7.77
N ASP A 138 -18.28 -5.35 6.69
CA ASP A 138 -18.17 -6.37 5.65
C ASP A 138 -16.81 -6.30 4.93
N LEU A 139 -16.37 -7.44 4.37
CA LEU A 139 -15.06 -7.54 3.72
C LEU A 139 -14.93 -6.57 2.53
N LYS A 140 -16.02 -6.28 1.81
CA LYS A 140 -15.97 -5.41 0.63
C LYS A 140 -15.74 -3.96 1.07
N ALA A 141 -16.47 -3.47 2.06
CA ALA A 141 -16.26 -2.16 2.65
C ALA A 141 -14.86 -2.03 3.28
N ALA A 142 -14.42 -3.05 4.02
CA ALA A 142 -13.10 -3.08 4.62
C ALA A 142 -11.99 -3.04 3.55
N ALA A 143 -12.12 -3.82 2.46
CA ALA A 143 -11.16 -3.81 1.37
C ALA A 143 -11.13 -2.46 0.66
N ALA A 144 -12.29 -1.86 0.36
CA ALA A 144 -12.38 -0.56 -0.30
C ALA A 144 -11.73 0.55 0.54
N LEU A 145 -12.12 0.67 1.81
CA LEU A 145 -11.61 1.74 2.68
C LEU A 145 -10.17 1.50 3.10
N GLY A 146 -9.79 0.25 3.35
CA GLY A 146 -8.44 -0.12 3.73
C GLY A 146 -7.43 0.22 2.65
N ILE A 147 -7.68 -0.19 1.40
CA ILE A 147 -6.78 0.14 0.29
C ILE A 147 -6.81 1.63 -0.03
N LEU A 148 -7.97 2.29 0.03
CA LEU A 148 -8.09 3.74 -0.17
C LEU A 148 -7.24 4.50 0.85
N LEU A 149 -7.24 4.08 2.11
CA LEU A 149 -6.41 4.67 3.16
C LEU A 149 -4.92 4.49 2.86
N ILE A 150 -4.50 3.28 2.48
CA ILE A 150 -3.10 3.00 2.11
C ILE A 150 -2.67 3.88 0.93
N LEU A 151 -3.46 3.89 -0.15
CA LEU A 151 -3.22 4.68 -1.36
C LEU A 151 -3.28 6.18 -1.10
N GLY A 152 -4.16 6.64 -0.21
CA GLY A 152 -4.21 8.04 0.21
C GLY A 152 -2.92 8.48 0.91
N VAL A 153 -2.37 7.64 1.80
CA VAL A 153 -1.07 7.87 2.42
C VAL A 153 0.04 7.91 1.36
N GLN A 154 0.00 7.02 0.36
CA GLN A 154 0.97 7.02 -0.75
C GLN A 154 0.96 8.33 -1.52
N PHE A 155 -0.22 8.77 -1.91
CA PHE A 155 -0.39 9.99 -2.67
C PHE A 155 0.05 11.23 -1.88
N ALA A 156 -0.27 11.28 -0.58
CA ALA A 156 0.18 12.35 0.31
C ALA A 156 1.71 12.39 0.41
N LEU A 157 2.37 11.24 0.57
CA LEU A 157 3.84 11.15 0.62
C LEU A 157 4.49 11.58 -0.70
N TYR A 158 3.91 11.18 -1.84
CA TYR A 158 4.35 11.64 -3.17
C TYR A 158 4.30 13.18 -3.26
N MET A 159 3.14 13.78 -2.96
CA MET A 159 2.93 15.23 -3.05
C MET A 159 3.85 16.00 -2.11
N LEU A 160 4.03 15.51 -0.88
CA LEU A 160 4.92 16.08 0.10
C LEU A 160 6.39 16.02 -0.35
N SER A 161 6.81 14.89 -0.92
CA SER A 161 8.16 14.70 -1.44
C SER A 161 8.46 15.66 -2.58
N TYR A 162 7.55 15.73 -3.56
CA TYR A 162 7.68 16.62 -4.70
C TYR A 162 7.77 18.09 -4.27
N THR A 163 6.83 18.53 -3.44
CA THR A 163 6.75 19.93 -2.99
C THR A 163 8.00 20.33 -2.22
N ARG A 164 8.51 19.44 -1.36
CA ARG A 164 9.75 19.68 -0.61
C ARG A 164 10.96 19.76 -1.54
N TYR A 165 11.04 18.88 -2.54
CA TYR A 165 12.15 18.88 -3.49
C TYR A 165 12.20 20.19 -4.29
N LYS A 166 11.06 20.62 -4.84
CA LYS A 166 10.94 21.88 -5.60
C LYS A 166 11.34 23.10 -4.78
N LYS A 167 10.91 23.17 -3.51
CA LYS A 167 11.30 24.25 -2.58
C LYS A 167 12.80 24.28 -2.31
N LYS A 168 13.45 23.12 -2.25
CA LYS A 168 14.89 23.01 -1.93
C LYS A 168 15.79 23.32 -3.14
N HIS A 169 15.31 23.07 -4.36
CA HIS A 169 16.08 23.22 -5.58
C HIS A 169 15.41 24.18 -6.57
N PRO A 170 15.28 25.49 -6.28
CA PRO A 170 14.53 26.41 -7.12
C PRO A 170 15.16 26.69 -8.50
N VAL A 171 16.50 26.60 -8.60
CA VAL A 171 17.26 26.99 -9.81
C VAL A 171 17.09 25.99 -10.97
N SER A 172 16.78 24.73 -10.68
CA SER A 172 16.46 23.73 -11.70
C SER A 172 15.08 23.90 -12.33
N PHE A 173 14.30 24.91 -11.90
CA PHE A 173 12.93 25.19 -12.37
C PHE A 173 12.72 26.62 -12.89
N LEU A 174 13.81 27.38 -13.08
CA LEU A 174 13.73 28.66 -13.79
C LEU A 174 13.65 28.36 -15.30
N PRO A 175 12.80 29.07 -16.07
CA PRO A 175 12.86 28.97 -17.52
C PRO A 175 14.29 29.28 -17.93
N ARG A 176 14.93 28.40 -18.71
CA ARG A 176 16.19 28.76 -19.38
C ARG A 176 15.93 30.06 -20.11
N GLU A 177 16.58 31.14 -19.67
CA GLU A 177 16.64 32.35 -20.48
C GLU A 177 17.06 31.91 -21.88
N SER A 178 16.24 32.31 -22.85
CA SER A 178 16.43 32.10 -24.27
C SER A 178 17.92 32.19 -24.61
N GLU A 179 18.48 31.09 -25.10
CA GLU A 179 19.74 31.13 -25.85
C GLU A 179 19.52 32.10 -27.01
N SER A 180 20.04 33.32 -26.83
CA SER A 180 20.10 34.40 -27.81
C SER A 180 21.14 34.11 -28.88
#